data_AF-A0A6I5WXR9-F1
#
_entry.id   AF-A0A6I5WXR9-F1
#
_cell.length_a   1.000
_cell.length_b   1.000
_cell.length_c   1.000
_cell.angle_alpha   90.00
_cell.angle_beta   90.00
_cell.angle_gamma   90.00
#
_symmetry.space_group_name_H-M   'P 1'
#
loop_
_entity.id
_entity.type
_entity.pdbx_description
1 polymer ?
#
loop_
_entity_poly.entity_id
_entity_poly.type
_entity_poly.pdbx_seq_one_letter_code
_entity_poly.pdbx_strand_id
1 'polypeptide(L)' 'MSILEKFVAFAEALPDERRAEIDEILAAIMDSDDPEFGFTPDELAELDRRMADPDPQYADPAEVEAVFRRFDRA' A
#
# COMPACT_ATOMS: atom_id res chain seq x y z
N MET A 1 -16.97 -1.34 -13.82
CA MET A 1 -16.70 -2.20 -12.66
C MET A 1 -15.30 -1.91 -12.17
N SER A 2 -15.17 -1.37 -10.95
CA SER A 2 -13.90 -1.06 -10.31
C SER A 2 -13.12 -2.34 -9.96
N ILE A 3 -11.85 -2.19 -9.62
CA ILE A 3 -11.01 -3.29 -9.12
C ILE A 3 -11.60 -3.87 -7.83
N LEU A 4 -12.12 -3.01 -6.95
CA LEU A 4 -12.75 -3.44 -5.69
C LEU A 4 -14.02 -4.26 -5.96
N GLU A 5 -14.87 -3.82 -6.89
CA GLU A 5 -16.09 -4.54 -7.26
C GLU A 5 -15.80 -5.92 -7.89
N LYS A 6 -14.72 -6.03 -8.68
CA LYS A 6 -14.25 -7.32 -9.21
C LYS A 6 -13.79 -8.27 -8.10
N PHE A 7 -13.09 -7.73 -7.10
CA PHE A 7 -12.60 -8.51 -5.98
C PHE A 7 -13.73 -9.03 -5.09
N VAL A 8 -14.71 -8.17 -4.77
CA VAL A 8 -15.91 -8.57 -4.00
C VAL A 8 -16.67 -9.68 -4.72
N ALA A 9 -16.92 -9.52 -6.03
CA ALA A 9 -17.62 -10.55 -6.82
C ALA A 9 -16.86 -11.89 -6.87
N PHE A 10 -15.52 -11.84 -6.86
CA PHE A 10 -14.69 -13.04 -6.76
C PHE A 10 -14.81 -13.71 -5.38
N ALA A 11 -14.71 -12.92 -4.30
CA ALA A 11 -14.79 -13.43 -2.93
C ALA A 11 -16.17 -14.04 -2.62
N GLU A 12 -17.25 -13.44 -3.11
CA GLU A 12 -18.62 -13.96 -2.95
C GLU A 12 -18.86 -15.30 -3.67
N ALA A 13 -18.11 -15.56 -4.75
CA ALA A 13 -18.23 -16.79 -5.53
C ALA A 13 -17.47 -17.97 -4.92
N LEU A 14 -16.71 -17.77 -3.84
CA LEU A 14 -15.92 -18.82 -3.21
C LEU A 14 -16.80 -19.74 -2.31
N PRO A 15 -16.47 -21.04 -2.22
CA PRO A 15 -17.04 -21.93 -1.22
C PRO A 15 -16.82 -21.38 0.19
N ASP A 16 -17.74 -21.71 1.11
CA ASP A 16 -17.73 -21.16 2.47
C ASP A 16 -16.43 -21.47 3.21
N GLU A 17 -15.82 -22.64 2.97
CA GLU A 17 -14.52 -22.99 3.58
C GLU A 17 -13.36 -22.11 3.09
N ARG A 18 -13.46 -21.57 1.87
CA ARG A 18 -12.43 -20.70 1.27
C ARG A 18 -12.64 -19.23 1.60
N ARG A 19 -13.87 -18.81 1.93
CA ARG A 19 -14.15 -17.43 2.36
C ARG A 19 -13.47 -17.10 3.68
N ALA A 20 -13.53 -18.00 4.65
CA ALA A 20 -12.86 -17.80 5.94
C ALA A 20 -11.33 -17.60 5.80
N GLU A 21 -10.69 -18.37 4.91
CA GLU A 21 -9.26 -18.25 4.61
C GLU A 21 -8.91 -16.90 3.94
N ILE A 22 -9.75 -16.43 3.02
CA ILE A 22 -9.57 -15.12 2.37
C ILE A 22 -9.81 -13.98 3.35
N ASP A 23 -10.81 -14.09 4.21
CA ASP A 23 -11.11 -13.08 5.23
C ASP A 23 -9.96 -12.94 6.24
N GLU A 24 -9.34 -14.05 6.68
CA GLU A 24 -8.17 -14.00 7.55
C GLU A 24 -6.95 -13.34 6.87
N ILE A 25 -6.72 -13.62 5.59
CA ILE A 25 -5.62 -13.00 4.83
C ILE A 25 -5.87 -11.51 4.63
N LEU A 26 -7.10 -11.12 4.28
CA LEU A 26 -7.49 -9.70 4.16
C LEU A 26 -7.38 -8.99 5.49
N ALA A 27 -7.85 -9.61 6.57
CA ALA A 27 -7.72 -9.08 7.92
C ALA A 27 -6.24 -8.89 8.26
N ALA A 28 -5.37 -9.87 7.99
CA ALA A 28 -3.93 -9.72 8.22
C ALA A 28 -3.29 -8.61 7.38
N ILE A 29 -3.73 -8.39 6.13
CA ILE A 29 -3.25 -7.27 5.30
C ILE A 29 -3.75 -5.93 5.84
N MET A 30 -5.01 -5.85 6.28
CA MET A 30 -5.57 -4.63 6.85
C MET A 30 -5.02 -4.33 8.25
N ASP A 31 -4.75 -5.36 9.05
CA ASP A 31 -4.16 -5.28 10.38
C ASP A 31 -2.63 -5.07 10.30
N SER A 32 -2.03 -5.30 9.12
CA SER A 32 -0.67 -4.87 8.79
C SER A 32 -0.54 -3.37 8.49
N ASP A 33 -1.58 -2.57 8.81
CA ASP A 33 -1.38 -1.19 9.30
C ASP A 33 -0.58 -1.24 10.63
N ASP A 34 0.62 -1.81 10.55
CA ASP A 34 1.60 -1.79 11.61
C ASP A 34 2.02 -0.32 11.75
N PRO A 35 1.95 0.28 12.94
CA PRO A 35 2.50 1.61 13.16
C PRO A 35 3.99 1.71 12.80
N GLU A 36 4.69 0.59 12.59
CA GLU A 36 6.06 0.54 12.08
C GLU A 36 6.18 0.80 10.55
N PHE A 37 5.11 0.62 9.76
CA PHE A 37 5.06 0.89 8.31
C PHE A 37 4.28 2.16 7.94
N GLY A 38 3.64 2.81 8.91
CA GLY A 38 3.01 4.12 8.73
C GLY A 38 4.04 5.25 8.61
N PHE A 39 3.66 6.36 7.97
CA PHE A 39 4.47 7.56 7.99
C PHE A 39 4.52 8.15 9.40
N THR A 40 5.72 8.51 9.83
CA THR A 40 5.91 9.29 11.05
C THR A 40 5.22 10.67 10.91
N PRO A 41 4.92 11.36 12.03
CA PRO A 41 4.34 12.70 11.97
C PRO A 41 5.17 13.69 11.15
N ASP A 42 6.49 13.58 11.20
CA ASP A 42 7.40 14.44 10.43
C ASP A 42 7.35 14.13 8.93
N GLU A 43 7.22 12.86 8.55
CA GLU A 43 7.06 12.44 7.15
C GLU A 43 5.70 12.87 6.59
N LEU A 44 4.62 12.79 7.38
CA LEU A 44 3.31 13.32 7.00
C LEU A 44 3.35 14.83 6.79
N ALA A 45 4.00 15.57 7.70
CA ALA A 45 4.16 17.02 7.56
C ALA A 45 4.96 17.40 6.31
N GLU A 46 5.98 16.62 5.95
CA GLU A 46 6.75 16.82 4.72
C GLU A 46 5.92 16.52 3.46
N LEU A 47 5.09 15.48 3.48
CA LEU A 47 4.17 15.16 2.39
C LEU A 47 3.17 16.31 2.18
N ASP A 48 2.54 16.79 3.26
CA ASP A 48 1.61 17.92 3.22
C ASP A 48 2.28 19.18 2.65
N ARG A 49 3.50 19.48 3.08
CA ARG A 49 4.28 20.62 2.57
C ARG A 49 4.53 20.51 1.07
N ARG A 50 4.94 19.34 0.56
CA ARG A 50 5.20 19.14 -0.88
C ARG A 50 3.94 19.17 -1.73
N MET A 51 2.83 18.65 -1.22
CA MET A 51 1.55 18.67 -1.92
C MET A 51 0.97 20.08 -2.06
N ALA A 52 1.32 20.99 -1.14
CA ALA A 52 0.95 22.40 -1.20
C ALA A 52 1.94 23.28 -1.99
N ASP A 53 3.11 22.76 -2.36
CA ASP A 53 4.13 23.47 -3.14
C ASP A 53 3.69 23.56 -4.62
N PRO A 54 3.63 24.75 -5.24
CA PRO A 54 3.32 24.89 -6.66
C PRO A 54 4.44 24.38 -7.59
N ASP A 55 5.66 24.18 -7.08
CA ASP A 55 6.79 23.59 -7.83
C ASP A 55 7.57 22.57 -6.96
N PRO A 56 6.96 21.40 -6.66
CA PRO A 56 7.56 20.42 -5.77
C PRO A 56 8.80 19.78 -6.40
N GLN A 57 9.91 19.82 -5.67
CA GLN A 57 11.13 19.11 -6.03
C GLN A 57 10.99 17.63 -5.64
N TYR A 58 10.93 16.74 -6.63
CA TYR A 58 10.92 15.28 -6.42
C TYR A 58 12.32 14.69 -6.64
N ALA A 59 12.57 13.52 -6.05
CA ALA A 59 13.80 12.77 -6.30
C ALA A 59 13.88 12.34 -7.77
N ASP A 60 15.10 12.18 -8.29
CA ASP A 60 15.30 11.67 -9.64
C ASP A 60 14.79 10.22 -9.73
N PRO A 61 14.03 9.84 -10.78
CA PRO A 61 13.55 8.46 -10.94
C PRO A 61 14.65 7.39 -10.85
N ALA A 62 15.88 7.69 -11.30
CA ALA A 62 17.01 6.78 -11.21
C ALA A 62 17.49 6.58 -9.77
N GLU A 63 17.41 7.60 -8.92
CA GLU A 63 17.69 7.49 -7.48
C GLU A 63 16.64 6.63 -6.78
N VAL A 64 15.36 6.82 -7.15
CA VAL A 64 14.25 6.00 -6.65
C VAL A 64 14.45 4.53 -7.03
N GLU A 65 14.78 4.24 -8.30
CA GLU A 65 15.02 2.88 -8.77
C GLU A 65 16.20 2.21 -8.04
N ALA A 66 17.27 2.95 -7.76
CA ALA A 66 18.43 2.44 -7.03
C ALA A 66 18.06 1.99 -5.60
N VAL A 67 17.13 2.67 -4.93
CA VAL A 67 16.62 2.27 -3.62
C VAL A 67 15.88 0.93 -3.72
N PHE A 68 14.93 0.78 -4.66
CA PHE A 68 14.15 -0.45 -4.79
C PHE A 68 15.01 -1.67 -5.20
N ARG A 69 16.00 -1.48 -6.08
CA ARG A 69 16.94 -2.56 -6.45
C ARG A 69 17.71 -3.14 -5.26
N ARG A 70 17.86 -2.40 -4.16
CA ARG A 70 18.49 -2.90 -2.93
C ARG A 70 17.64 -3.96 -2.22
N PHE A 71 16.32 -3.89 -2.36
CA PHE A 71 15.38 -4.83 -1.73
C PHE A 71 15.04 -6.02 -2.63
N ASP A 72 15.24 -5.89 -3.95
CA ASP A 72 15.04 -6.94 -4.96
C ASP A 72 16.14 -8.04 -4.97
N ARG A 73 17.11 -7.99 -4.05
CA ARG A 73 18.21 -8.96 -3.92
C ARG A 73 18.09 -9.90 -2.71
N ALA A 74 16.91 -10.00 -2.10
CA ALA A 74 16.57 -11.02 -1.10
C ALA A 74 15.87 -12.22 -1.76
#